data_AF-A0A8S0G1B8-F1
#
_entry.id   AF-A0A8S0G1B8-F1
#
_cell.length_a   1.000
_cell.length_b   1.000
_cell.length_c   1.000
_cell.angle_alpha   90.00
_cell.angle_beta   90.00
_cell.angle_gamma   90.00
#
_symmetry.space_group_name_H-M   'P 1'
#
loop_
_entity.id
_entity.type
_entity.pdbx_description
1 polymer ?
#
loop_
_entity_poly.entity_id
_entity_poly.type
_entity_poly.pdbx_seq_one_letter_code
_entity_poly.pdbx_strand_id
1 'polypeptide(L)'
;MMQKLSREEVVRLSENMARLSGVKTSMARKVINHFFDEFREQSGINGASRSMLQGILNKALGTEIASSVINGIYGDEIRSRMARLQWVEPRQLAMLISEEHLQLQAVFLAFLTPEISAAVLSYLNESVQNEILYRVAKLNDVNRDVVDELDRLIERGLSVLSEHGFHPLQARHPRARR
;
A
#
# COMPACT_ATOMS: atom_id res chain seq x y z
N MET A 1 41.30 10.70 -13.01
CA MET A 1 40.70 11.49 -14.11
C MET A 1 40.41 12.93 -13.70
N MET A 2 39.83 13.22 -12.52
CA MET A 2 39.58 14.59 -12.04
C MET A 2 40.83 15.43 -11.70
N GLN A 3 41.99 14.82 -11.49
CA GLN A 3 43.24 15.56 -11.21
C GLN A 3 43.90 16.19 -12.46
N LYS A 4 43.32 16.01 -13.65
CA LYS A 4 43.84 16.58 -14.91
C LYS A 4 43.00 17.73 -15.46
N LEU A 5 41.97 18.17 -14.73
CA LEU A 5 41.06 19.23 -15.14
C LEU A 5 41.44 20.54 -14.48
N SER A 6 41.38 21.62 -15.24
CA SER A 6 41.55 22.98 -14.72
C SER A 6 40.40 23.33 -13.76
N ARG A 7 40.62 24.32 -12.89
CA ARG A 7 39.64 24.73 -11.88
C ARG A 7 38.29 25.12 -12.49
N GLU A 8 38.30 25.75 -13.66
CA GLU A 8 37.10 26.11 -14.41
C GLU A 8 36.36 24.90 -14.97
N GLU A 9 37.09 23.89 -15.45
CA GLU A 9 36.50 22.64 -15.94
C GLU A 9 35.90 21.80 -14.81
N VAL A 10 36.52 21.80 -13.63
CA VAL A 10 35.96 21.16 -12.43
C VAL A 10 34.66 21.85 -12.03
N VAL A 11 34.62 23.20 -12.02
CA VAL A 11 33.39 23.95 -11.71
C VAL A 11 32.30 23.69 -12.74
N ARG A 12 32.62 23.75 -14.04
CA ARG A 12 31.66 23.42 -15.11
C ARG A 12 31.15 21.99 -15.04
N LEU A 13 32.02 21.04 -14.71
CA LEU A 13 31.64 19.65 -14.53
C LEU A 13 30.74 19.50 -13.30
N SER A 14 31.08 20.14 -12.17
CA SER A 14 30.26 20.14 -10.96
C SER A 14 28.91 20.81 -11.16
N GLU A 15 28.82 21.90 -11.92
CA GLU A 15 27.55 22.56 -12.28
C GLU A 15 26.69 21.67 -13.19
N ASN A 16 27.30 21.01 -14.19
CA ASN A 16 26.58 20.08 -15.06
C ASN A 16 26.15 18.81 -14.30
N MET A 17 26.95 18.32 -13.34
CA MET A 17 26.58 17.23 -12.45
C MET A 17 25.45 17.63 -11.48
N ALA A 18 25.44 18.87 -10.98
CA ALA A 18 24.35 19.42 -10.18
C ALA A 18 23.06 19.63 -11.00
N ARG A 19 23.18 19.98 -12.29
CA ARG A 19 22.05 20.02 -13.22
C ARG A 19 21.51 18.63 -13.57
N LEU A 20 22.39 17.62 -13.59
CA LEU A 20 22.04 16.20 -13.75
C LEU A 20 21.54 15.53 -12.46
N SER A 21 21.81 16.09 -11.28
CA SER A 21 21.26 15.63 -9.98
C SER A 21 19.76 15.90 -9.83
N GLY A 22 19.10 16.23 -10.94
CA GLY A 22 17.65 16.29 -11.10
C GLY A 22 17.04 14.97 -11.54
N VAL A 23 17.63 13.80 -11.26
CA VAL A 23 16.79 12.61 -11.07
C VAL A 23 16.00 12.86 -9.81
N LYS A 24 14.91 13.65 -9.94
CA LYS A 24 13.98 13.92 -8.86
C LYS A 24 13.62 12.57 -8.28
N THR A 25 13.62 12.43 -6.96
CA THR A 25 13.18 11.22 -6.26
C THR A 25 11.87 10.67 -6.84
N SER A 26 11.02 11.55 -7.40
CA SER A 26 9.81 11.22 -8.16
C SER A 26 10.05 10.45 -9.47
N MET A 27 11.08 10.74 -10.26
CA MET A 27 11.43 9.99 -11.48
C MET A 27 12.00 8.62 -11.14
N ALA A 28 12.92 8.55 -10.16
CA ALA A 28 13.42 7.27 -9.66
C ALA A 28 12.26 6.41 -9.13
N ARG A 29 11.36 7.00 -8.34
CA ARG A 29 10.15 6.32 -7.86
C ARG A 29 9.24 5.86 -9.00
N LYS A 30 9.05 6.67 -10.05
CA LYS A 30 8.26 6.25 -11.23
C LYS A 30 8.87 5.05 -11.96
N VAL A 31 10.18 5.06 -12.21
CA VAL A 31 10.88 3.96 -12.88
C VAL A 31 10.85 2.70 -12.03
N ILE A 32 11.05 2.84 -10.71
CA ILE A 32 11.00 1.72 -9.78
C ILE A 32 9.57 1.14 -9.69
N ASN A 33 8.54 1.99 -9.59
CA ASN A 33 7.14 1.54 -9.61
C ASN A 33 6.80 0.81 -10.91
N HIS A 34 7.23 1.34 -12.06
CA HIS A 34 7.03 0.69 -13.36
C HIS A 34 7.71 -0.67 -13.44
N PHE A 35 8.97 -0.77 -13.00
CA PHE A 35 9.67 -2.04 -12.90
C PHE A 35 8.92 -3.05 -12.00
N PHE A 36 8.34 -2.58 -10.89
CA PHE A 36 7.55 -3.43 -10.02
C PHE A 36 6.26 -3.90 -10.68
N ASP A 37 5.55 -3.01 -11.37
CA ASP A 37 4.31 -3.36 -12.08
C ASP A 37 4.60 -4.41 -13.16
N GLU A 38 5.65 -4.24 -13.96
CA GLU A 38 6.09 -5.23 -14.97
C GLU A 38 6.51 -6.56 -14.33
N PHE A 39 7.27 -6.52 -13.23
CA PHE A 39 7.70 -7.72 -12.53
C PHE A 39 6.52 -8.51 -11.94
N ARG A 40 5.49 -7.83 -11.45
CA ARG A 40 4.25 -8.45 -10.94
C ARG A 40 3.46 -9.14 -12.05
N GLU A 41 3.33 -8.52 -13.22
CA GLU A 41 2.64 -9.08 -14.37
C GLU A 41 3.33 -10.36 -14.88
N GLN A 42 4.66 -10.38 -14.87
CA GLN A 42 5.44 -11.55 -15.30
C GLN A 42 5.51 -12.69 -14.26
N SER A 43 5.45 -12.38 -12.97
CA SER A 43 5.80 -13.34 -11.91
C SER A 43 4.64 -14.19 -11.37
N GLY A 44 3.41 -14.04 -11.90
CA GLY A 44 2.30 -14.96 -11.62
C GLY A 44 2.10 -15.27 -10.12
N ILE A 45 1.38 -14.39 -9.41
CA ILE A 45 0.79 -14.64 -8.08
C ILE A 45 1.78 -14.81 -6.90
N ASN A 46 3.08 -15.06 -7.09
CA ASN A 46 4.06 -15.13 -5.98
C ASN A 46 5.22 -14.12 -6.17
N GLY A 47 4.87 -12.85 -6.39
CA GLY A 47 5.82 -11.75 -6.48
C GLY A 47 6.81 -11.75 -5.31
N ALA A 48 8.07 -11.47 -5.60
CA ALA A 48 9.18 -11.40 -4.65
C ALA A 48 8.75 -10.81 -3.29
N SER A 49 9.06 -11.52 -2.20
CA SER A 49 8.69 -11.06 -0.85
C SER A 49 9.20 -9.65 -0.58
N ARG A 50 8.47 -8.89 0.24
CA ARG A 50 8.89 -7.55 0.70
C ARG A 50 10.36 -7.49 1.12
N SER A 51 10.84 -8.56 1.77
CA SER A 51 12.23 -8.70 2.20
C SER A 51 13.23 -8.83 1.04
N MET A 52 12.89 -9.57 -0.01
CA MET A 52 13.75 -9.69 -1.21
C MET A 52 13.87 -8.34 -1.92
N LEU A 53 12.75 -7.65 -2.10
CA LEU A 53 12.72 -6.33 -2.75
C LEU A 53 13.45 -5.28 -1.92
N GLN A 54 13.31 -5.32 -0.60
CA GLN A 54 14.08 -4.50 0.34
C GLN A 54 15.58 -4.79 0.23
N GLY A 55 15.98 -6.04 0.11
CA GLY A 55 17.38 -6.41 -0.11
C GLY A 55 17.97 -5.83 -1.40
N ILE A 56 17.21 -5.88 -2.51
CA ILE A 56 17.63 -5.33 -3.81
C ILE A 56 17.72 -3.80 -3.74
N LEU A 57 16.67 -3.14 -3.26
CA LEU A 57 16.61 -1.68 -3.19
C LEU A 57 17.63 -1.11 -2.19
N ASN A 58 17.88 -1.78 -1.07
CA ASN A 58 18.92 -1.38 -0.11
C ASN A 58 20.30 -1.33 -0.77
N LYS A 59 20.62 -2.32 -1.62
CA LYS A 59 21.91 -2.38 -2.34
C LYS A 59 22.02 -1.30 -3.42
N ALA A 60 20.91 -0.92 -4.06
CA ALA A 60 20.89 0.03 -5.16
C ALA A 60 20.79 1.50 -4.72
N LEU A 61 20.06 1.78 -3.63
CA LEU A 61 19.64 3.14 -3.26
C LEU A 61 20.00 3.55 -1.82
N GLY A 62 20.52 2.63 -1.02
CA GLY A 62 20.68 2.83 0.43
C GLY A 62 19.38 2.59 1.20
N THR A 63 19.52 2.31 2.49
CA THR A 63 18.43 1.82 3.36
C THR A 63 17.27 2.78 3.53
N GLU A 64 17.55 4.08 3.68
CA GLU A 64 16.53 5.11 3.92
C GLU A 64 15.62 5.31 2.71
N ILE A 65 16.21 5.48 1.52
CA ILE A 65 15.46 5.66 0.25
C ILE A 65 14.70 4.39 -0.11
N ALA A 66 15.34 3.22 0.03
CA ALA A 66 14.69 1.93 -0.20
C ALA A 66 13.45 1.74 0.69
N SER A 67 13.56 2.09 1.97
CA SER A 67 12.45 1.97 2.93
C SER A 67 11.30 2.92 2.57
N SER A 68 11.61 4.17 2.20
CA SER A 68 10.59 5.13 1.75
C SER A 68 9.87 4.69 0.47
N VAL A 69 10.60 4.09 -0.49
CA VAL A 69 10.03 3.61 -1.75
C VAL A 69 9.13 2.40 -1.50
N ILE A 70 9.62 1.41 -0.74
CA ILE A 70 8.85 0.22 -0.36
C ILE A 70 7.59 0.62 0.41
N ASN A 71 7.70 1.47 1.42
CA ASN A 71 6.53 1.88 2.19
C ASN A 71 5.48 2.60 1.32
N GLY A 72 5.91 3.33 0.29
CA GLY A 72 5.01 3.90 -0.71
C GLY A 72 4.26 2.83 -1.50
N ILE A 73 4.99 1.88 -2.08
CA ILE A 73 4.43 0.81 -2.92
C ILE A 73 3.45 -0.05 -2.12
N TYR A 74 3.86 -0.54 -0.95
CA TYR A 74 3.00 -1.35 -0.09
C TYR A 74 1.81 -0.55 0.44
N GLY A 75 1.98 0.75 0.70
CA GLY A 75 0.88 1.63 1.07
C GLY A 75 -0.18 1.78 -0.02
N ASP A 76 0.24 1.92 -1.29
CA ASP A 76 -0.67 1.94 -2.44
C ASP A 76 -1.39 0.60 -2.61
N GLU A 77 -0.68 -0.52 -2.42
CA GLU A 77 -1.24 -1.87 -2.50
C GLU A 77 -2.29 -2.12 -1.41
N ILE A 78 -2.00 -1.76 -0.15
CA ILE A 78 -2.95 -1.88 0.96
C ILE A 78 -4.21 -1.06 0.65
N ARG A 79 -4.08 0.19 0.19
CA ARG A 79 -5.22 1.04 -0.21
C ARG A 79 -6.05 0.39 -1.32
N SER A 80 -5.41 -0.15 -2.35
CA SER A 80 -6.09 -0.84 -3.45
C SER A 80 -6.87 -2.07 -2.98
N ARG A 81 -6.29 -2.87 -2.08
CA ARG A 81 -6.95 -4.05 -1.50
C ARG A 81 -8.09 -3.67 -0.56
N MET A 82 -7.90 -2.65 0.28
CA MET A 82 -8.97 -2.09 1.12
C MET A 82 -10.15 -1.60 0.28
N ALA A 83 -9.90 -0.95 -0.85
CA ALA A 83 -10.95 -0.51 -1.76
C ALA A 83 -11.79 -1.68 -2.32
N ARG A 84 -11.23 -2.90 -2.42
CA ARG A 84 -11.99 -4.08 -2.85
C ARG A 84 -12.93 -4.61 -1.76
N LEU A 85 -12.70 -4.28 -0.49
CA LEU A 85 -13.61 -4.65 0.60
C LEU A 85 -14.94 -3.91 0.53
N GLN A 86 -15.08 -2.90 -0.34
CA GLN A 86 -16.37 -2.26 -0.61
C GLN A 86 -17.46 -3.19 -1.13
N TRP A 87 -17.06 -4.33 -1.69
CA TRP A 87 -17.95 -5.35 -2.22
C TRP A 87 -18.32 -6.40 -1.18
N VAL A 88 -17.76 -6.32 0.04
CA VAL A 88 -18.11 -7.19 1.16
C VAL A 88 -19.23 -6.51 1.95
N GLU A 89 -20.25 -7.30 2.31
CA GLU A 89 -21.37 -6.81 3.11
C GLU A 89 -20.88 -6.21 4.45
N PRO A 90 -21.28 -4.97 4.82
CA PRO A 90 -20.79 -4.31 6.03
C PRO A 90 -20.98 -5.12 7.31
N ARG A 91 -22.04 -5.93 7.39
CA ARG A 91 -22.28 -6.83 8.52
C ARG A 91 -21.19 -7.92 8.64
N GLN A 92 -20.70 -8.44 7.52
CA GLN A 92 -19.63 -9.45 7.51
C GLN A 92 -18.30 -8.82 7.92
N LEU A 93 -18.02 -7.60 7.45
CA LEU A 93 -16.87 -6.82 7.91
C LEU A 93 -16.93 -6.53 9.41
N ALA A 94 -18.11 -6.19 9.94
CA ALA A 94 -18.31 -5.95 11.37
C ALA A 94 -18.02 -7.19 12.21
N MET A 95 -18.50 -8.36 11.77
CA MET A 95 -18.18 -9.65 12.42
C MET A 95 -16.67 -9.93 12.35
N LEU A 96 -16.05 -9.75 11.19
CA LEU A 96 -14.63 -9.99 10.98
C LEU A 96 -13.74 -9.14 11.91
N ILE A 97 -14.06 -7.85 12.08
CA ILE A 97 -13.25 -6.98 12.93
C ILE A 97 -13.59 -7.10 14.42
N SER A 98 -14.78 -7.61 14.77
CA SER A 98 -15.19 -7.75 16.17
C SER A 98 -14.32 -8.73 16.98
N GLU A 99 -13.62 -9.64 16.29
CA GLU A 99 -12.68 -10.59 16.88
C GLU A 99 -11.28 -9.98 17.12
N GLU A 100 -11.02 -8.79 16.59
CA GLU A 100 -9.72 -8.12 16.66
C GLU A 100 -9.63 -7.15 17.84
N HIS A 101 -8.42 -6.74 18.20
CA HIS A 101 -8.24 -5.72 19.23
C HIS A 101 -8.62 -4.31 18.74
N LEU A 102 -8.98 -3.43 19.67
CA LEU A 102 -9.52 -2.09 19.39
C LEU A 102 -8.60 -1.22 18.51
N GLN A 103 -7.29 -1.41 18.59
CA GLN A 103 -6.35 -0.65 17.78
C GLN A 103 -6.42 -1.06 16.31
N LEU A 104 -6.49 -2.36 16.03
CA LEU A 104 -6.64 -2.88 14.67
C LEU A 104 -8.01 -2.54 14.09
N GLN A 105 -9.07 -2.59 14.89
CA GLN A 105 -10.41 -2.13 14.49
C GLN A 105 -10.40 -0.67 14.05
N ALA A 106 -9.78 0.21 14.84
CA ALA A 106 -9.66 1.64 14.52
C ALA A 106 -8.85 1.87 13.24
N VAL A 107 -7.70 1.20 13.08
CA VAL A 107 -6.88 1.29 11.87
C VAL A 107 -7.67 0.79 10.66
N PHE A 108 -8.33 -0.36 10.75
CA PHE A 108 -9.10 -0.91 9.65
C PHE A 108 -10.21 0.06 9.19
N LEU A 109 -10.99 0.60 10.14
CA LEU A 109 -12.05 1.57 9.85
C LEU A 109 -11.54 2.90 9.29
N ALA A 110 -10.33 3.34 9.68
CA ALA A 110 -9.70 4.54 9.15
C ALA A 110 -9.23 4.40 7.69
N PHE A 111 -9.01 3.17 7.23
CA PHE A 111 -8.58 2.87 5.86
C PHE A 111 -9.73 2.50 4.91
N LEU A 112 -10.95 2.32 5.43
CA LEU A 112 -12.17 2.17 4.62
C LEU A 112 -12.68 3.52 4.14
N THR A 113 -13.56 3.50 3.13
CA THR A 113 -14.29 4.73 2.76
C THR A 113 -15.23 5.14 3.90
N PRO A 114 -15.51 6.44 4.06
CA PRO A 114 -16.38 6.93 5.14
C PRO A 114 -17.75 6.25 5.17
N GLU A 115 -18.33 5.98 4.01
CA GLU A 115 -19.65 5.38 3.87
C GLU A 115 -19.68 3.95 4.42
N ILE A 116 -18.67 3.15 4.06
CA ILE A 116 -18.58 1.75 4.51
C ILE A 116 -18.17 1.70 5.97
N SER A 117 -17.24 2.55 6.39
CA SER A 117 -16.80 2.66 7.78
C SER A 117 -17.98 2.96 8.70
N ALA A 118 -18.85 3.92 8.33
CA ALA A 118 -20.07 4.23 9.07
C ALA A 118 -21.06 3.06 9.12
N ALA A 119 -21.26 2.36 7.99
CA ALA A 119 -22.13 1.18 7.93
C ALA A 119 -21.60 0.06 8.84
N VAL A 120 -20.30 -0.25 8.78
CA VAL A 120 -19.66 -1.26 9.64
C VAL A 120 -19.78 -0.89 11.11
N LEU A 121 -19.50 0.38 11.46
CA LEU A 121 -19.58 0.88 12.82
C LEU A 121 -20.99 0.71 13.42
N SER A 122 -22.04 0.90 12.60
CA SER A 122 -23.44 0.76 13.04
C SER A 122 -23.83 -0.66 13.49
N TYR A 123 -23.06 -1.68 13.09
CA TYR A 123 -23.27 -3.07 13.52
C TYR A 123 -22.52 -3.42 14.81
N LEU A 124 -21.64 -2.54 15.31
CA LEU A 124 -20.91 -2.74 16.56
C LEU A 124 -21.71 -2.24 17.76
N ASN A 125 -21.37 -2.67 18.97
CA ASN A 125 -22.01 -2.16 20.18
C ASN A 125 -21.54 -0.72 20.50
N GLU A 126 -22.42 0.09 21.10
CA GLU A 126 -22.18 1.53 21.33
C GLU A 126 -20.93 1.82 22.18
N SER A 127 -20.63 0.98 23.17
CA SER A 127 -19.43 1.11 24.01
C SER A 127 -18.14 0.99 23.17
N VAL A 128 -18.07 -0.02 22.30
CA VAL A 128 -16.95 -0.27 21.40
C VAL A 128 -16.86 0.82 20.32
N GLN A 129 -18.00 1.27 19.78
CA GLN A 129 -18.02 2.35 18.79
C GLN A 129 -17.33 3.63 19.33
N ASN A 130 -17.65 4.04 20.55
CA ASN A 130 -17.06 5.23 21.17
C ASN A 130 -15.54 5.11 21.34
N GLU A 131 -15.07 3.95 21.79
CA GLU A 131 -13.64 3.68 21.97
C GLU A 131 -12.88 3.63 20.64
N ILE A 132 -13.47 3.01 19.61
CA ILE A 132 -12.92 3.03 18.25
C ILE A 132 -12.81 4.46 17.73
N LEU A 133 -13.89 5.25 17.81
CA LEU A 133 -13.90 6.63 17.33
C LEU A 133 -12.85 7.49 18.01
N TYR A 134 -12.67 7.32 19.33
CA TYR A 134 -11.62 8.00 20.07
C TYR A 134 -10.20 7.62 19.57
N ARG A 135 -9.98 6.34 19.23
CA ARG A 135 -8.69 5.89 18.66
C ARG A 135 -8.48 6.38 17.24
N VAL A 136 -9.52 6.42 16.42
CA VAL A 136 -9.48 7.02 15.07
C VAL A 136 -9.15 8.51 15.16
N ALA A 137 -9.70 9.23 16.13
CA ALA A 137 -9.38 10.65 16.34
C ALA A 137 -7.92 10.89 16.82
N LYS A 138 -7.30 9.90 17.48
CA LYS A 138 -5.92 9.96 17.98
C LYS A 138 -4.90 9.24 17.09
N LEU A 139 -5.32 8.79 15.91
CA LEU A 139 -4.50 8.01 15.00
C LEU A 139 -3.44 8.92 14.38
N ASN A 140 -2.19 8.72 14.78
CA ASN A 140 -1.00 9.37 14.20
C ASN A 140 -0.28 8.33 13.33
N ASP A 141 0.93 7.94 13.72
CA ASP A 141 1.66 6.86 13.07
C ASP A 141 1.13 5.48 13.49
N VAL A 142 0.84 4.64 12.49
CA VAL A 142 0.47 3.25 12.71
C VAL A 142 1.74 2.41 12.85
N ASN A 143 1.88 1.70 13.96
CA ASN A 143 3.01 0.78 14.16
C ASN A 143 3.02 -0.30 13.06
N ARG A 144 4.21 -0.67 12.62
CA ARG A 144 4.45 -1.70 11.59
C ARG A 144 3.77 -3.03 11.93
N ASP A 145 3.77 -3.43 13.20
CA ASP A 145 3.13 -4.66 13.64
C ASP A 145 1.62 -4.65 13.34
N VAL A 146 0.96 -3.50 13.56
CA VAL A 146 -0.47 -3.31 13.27
C VAL A 146 -0.73 -3.29 11.76
N VAL A 147 0.21 -2.81 10.95
CA VAL A 147 0.11 -2.87 9.47
C VAL A 147 0.19 -4.30 8.98
N ASP A 148 1.07 -5.12 9.56
CA ASP A 148 1.19 -6.53 9.18
C ASP A 148 -0.05 -7.34 9.61
N GLU A 149 -0.66 -7.01 10.75
CA GLU A 149 -1.95 -7.56 11.17
C GLU A 149 -3.11 -7.11 10.27
N LEU A 150 -3.13 -5.82 9.89
CA LEU A 150 -4.09 -5.27 8.93
C LEU A 150 -4.04 -6.03 7.61
N ASP A 151 -2.85 -6.35 7.13
CA ASP A 151 -2.67 -7.07 5.86
C ASP A 151 -3.36 -8.45 5.90
N ARG A 152 -3.18 -9.21 6.99
CA ARG A 152 -3.85 -10.50 7.21
C ARG A 152 -5.36 -10.35 7.34
N LEU A 153 -5.82 -9.31 8.03
CA LEU A 153 -7.25 -9.01 8.18
C LEU A 153 -7.88 -8.72 6.81
N ILE A 154 -7.19 -7.98 5.93
CA ILE A 154 -7.63 -7.73 4.55
C ILE A 154 -7.71 -9.03 3.76
N GLU A 155 -6.72 -9.93 3.87
CA GLU A 155 -6.75 -11.23 3.18
C GLU A 155 -8.00 -12.03 3.57
N ARG A 156 -8.30 -12.14 4.87
CA ARG A 156 -9.52 -12.83 5.34
C ARG A 156 -10.78 -12.19 4.76
N GLY A 157 -10.87 -10.85 4.76
CA GLY A 157 -12.01 -10.14 4.17
C GLY A 157 -12.17 -10.38 2.66
N LEU A 158 -11.06 -10.49 1.91
CA LEU A 158 -11.09 -10.81 0.49
C LEU A 158 -11.40 -12.29 0.21
N SER A 159 -11.04 -13.20 1.10
CA SER A 159 -11.46 -14.60 1.01
C SER A 159 -12.97 -14.73 1.14
N VAL A 160 -13.59 -13.98 2.07
CA VAL A 160 -15.05 -13.90 2.21
C VAL A 160 -15.70 -13.45 0.90
N LEU A 161 -15.15 -12.45 0.22
CA LEU A 161 -15.63 -12.00 -1.09
C LEU A 161 -15.56 -13.11 -2.16
N SER A 162 -14.50 -13.91 -2.14
CA SER A 162 -14.22 -14.96 -3.12
C SER A 162 -15.15 -16.16 -2.95
N GLU A 163 -15.51 -16.50 -1.70
CA GLU A 163 -16.47 -17.55 -1.36
C GLU A 163 -17.90 -17.22 -1.83
N HIS A 164 -18.25 -15.93 -1.87
CA HIS A 164 -19.57 -15.46 -2.32
C HIS A 164 -19.66 -15.23 -3.84
N GLY A 165 -18.66 -15.65 -4.62
CA GLY A 165 -18.71 -15.66 -6.09
C GLY A 165 -18.50 -14.30 -6.78
N PHE A 166 -18.07 -13.26 -6.05
CA PHE A 166 -17.80 -11.94 -6.64
C PHE A 166 -16.36 -11.87 -7.19
N HIS A 167 -16.23 -12.07 -8.51
CA HIS A 167 -14.97 -11.85 -9.24
C HIS A 167 -15.06 -10.55 -10.07
N PRO A 168 -14.38 -9.45 -9.69
CA PRO A 168 -14.47 -8.16 -10.40
C PRO A 168 -14.03 -8.20 -11.87
N LEU A 169 -13.34 -9.26 -12.30
CA LEU A 169 -12.84 -9.45 -13.67
C LEU A 169 -13.90 -9.93 -14.67
N GLN A 170 -15.12 -10.29 -14.25
CA GLN A 170 -16.20 -10.69 -15.18
C GLN A 170 -17.04 -9.52 -15.71
N ALA A 171 -16.84 -8.29 -15.21
CA ALA A 171 -17.63 -7.12 -15.62
C ALA A 171 -17.15 -6.45 -16.93
N ARG A 172 -16.12 -6.97 -17.60
CA ARG A 172 -15.57 -6.42 -18.85
C ARG A 172 -15.48 -7.44 -19.98
N HIS A 173 -16.59 -8.07 -20.34
CA HIS A 173 -16.76 -8.57 -21.71
C HIS A 173 -18.26 -8.56 -22.08
N PRO A 174 -18.73 -7.63 -22.92
CA PRO A 174 -20.00 -7.84 -23.58
C PRO A 174 -19.80 -9.00 -24.56
N ARG A 175 -20.55 -10.08 -24.35
CA ARG A 175 -20.71 -11.15 -25.33
C ARG A 175 -21.17 -10.53 -26.64
N ALA A 176 -20.27 -10.44 -27.62
CA ALA A 176 -20.66 -10.32 -29.01
C ALA A 176 -21.28 -11.65 -29.42
N ARG A 177 -22.60 -11.76 -29.23
CA ARG A 177 -23.43 -12.68 -30.00
C ARG A 177 -23.60 -12.06 -31.39
N ARG A 178 -22.99 -12.65 -32.40
CA ARG A 178 -23.60 -13.06 -33.68
C ARG A 178 -22.54 -13.65 -34.60
#